data_AF-A0A1G3RHZ7-F1
#
_entry.id   AF-A0A1G3RHZ7-F1
#
_cell.length_a   1.000
_cell.length_b   1.000
_cell.length_c   1.000
_cell.angle_alpha   90.00
_cell.angle_beta   90.00
_cell.angle_gamma   90.00
#
_symmetry.space_group_name_H-M   'P 1'
#
loop_
_entity.id
_entity.type
_entity.pdbx_description
1 polymer ?
#
loop_
_entity_poly.entity_id
_entity_poly.type
_entity_poly.pdbx_seq_one_letter_code
_entity_poly.pdbx_strand_id
1 'polypeptide(L)'
;MQYLVITKDNGEVNWSNHSELLRSEAEHVLSLFCKGVVRNIWFTEKKDAVLILECDCIEDVGFIMSKLPLVSHDLITYDITCLLPYTGFERIMDGTD
;
A
#
# COMPACT_ATOMS: atom_id res chain seq x y z
N MET A 1 2.91 0.01 -13.72
CA MET A 1 1.84 -0.96 -13.30
C MET A 1 1.25 -0.51 -11.97
N GLN A 2 0.04 -0.97 -11.62
CA GLN A 2 -0.59 -0.64 -10.34
C GLN A 2 -0.57 -1.84 -9.39
N TYR A 3 -0.33 -1.57 -8.11
CA TYR A 3 -0.25 -2.57 -7.07
C TYR A 3 -1.09 -2.15 -5.87
N LEU A 4 -1.93 -3.06 -5.40
CA LEU A 4 -2.63 -2.93 -4.14
C LEU A 4 -1.74 -3.47 -3.03
N VAL A 5 -1.55 -2.67 -1.99
CA VAL A 5 -0.88 -3.10 -0.76
C VAL A 5 -1.83 -2.95 0.41
N ILE A 6 -1.99 -4.02 1.18
CA ILE A 6 -2.77 -4.01 2.42
C ILE A 6 -1.82 -4.33 3.55
N THR A 7 -1.73 -3.43 4.54
CA THR A 7 -0.91 -3.66 5.73
C THR A 7 -1.70 -4.40 6.78
N LYS A 8 -1.03 -5.06 7.71
CA LYS A 8 -1.63 -5.66 8.91
C LYS A 8 -0.70 -5.50 10.09
N ASP A 9 -1.25 -5.24 11.26
CA ASP A 9 -0.48 -5.17 12.50
C ASP A 9 0.09 -6.54 12.85
N ASN A 10 1.37 -6.55 13.25
CA ASN A 10 2.02 -7.76 13.78
C ASN A 10 1.62 -7.96 15.24
N GLY A 11 0.47 -8.60 15.47
CA GLY A 11 -0.05 -8.89 16.80
C GLY A 11 -0.64 -7.66 17.49
N GLU A 12 -0.61 -7.63 18.83
CA GLU A 12 -1.07 -6.48 19.60
C GLU A 12 0.03 -5.41 19.71
N VAL A 13 -0.01 -4.42 18.81
CA VAL A 13 0.92 -3.29 18.83
C VAL A 13 0.37 -2.16 19.70
N ASN A 14 1.14 -1.74 20.71
CA ASN A 14 0.78 -0.58 21.52
C ASN A 14 1.22 0.73 20.85
N TRP A 15 0.38 1.23 19.96
CA TRP A 15 0.61 2.46 19.19
C TRP A 15 0.89 3.73 20.02
N SER A 16 0.48 3.76 21.30
CA SER A 16 0.72 4.94 22.16
C SER A 16 2.20 5.21 22.44
N ASN A 17 3.06 4.20 22.36
CA ASN A 17 4.51 4.32 22.57
C ASN A 17 5.29 4.62 21.27
N HIS A 18 4.63 4.69 20.12
CA HIS A 18 5.26 4.81 18.81
C HIS A 18 4.95 6.14 18.10
N SER A 19 4.59 7.19 18.85
CA SER A 19 4.15 8.48 18.28
C SER A 19 5.17 9.12 17.31
N GLU A 20 6.46 9.08 17.63
CA GLU A 20 7.51 9.58 16.72
C GLU A 20 7.67 8.71 15.46
N LEU A 21 7.53 7.39 15.61
CA LEU A 21 7.63 6.44 14.51
C LEU A 21 6.43 6.58 13.55
N LEU A 22 5.22 6.75 14.10
CA LEU A 22 4.00 7.02 13.36
C LEU A 22 4.08 8.35 12.59
N ARG A 23 4.72 9.36 13.17
CA ARG A 23 4.98 10.62 12.47
C ARG A 23 5.95 10.42 11.30
N SER A 24 7.06 9.71 11.52
CA SER A 24 8.03 9.39 10.46
C SER A 24 7.40 8.57 9.33
N GLU A 25 6.52 7.63 9.68
CA GLU A 25 5.73 6.86 8.73
C GLU A 25 4.85 7.78 7.87
N ALA A 26 4.06 8.65 8.52
CA ALA A 26 3.18 9.58 7.84
C ALA A 26 3.96 10.53 6.90
N GLU A 27 5.12 11.02 7.33
CA GLU A 27 6.00 11.87 6.51
C GLU A 27 6.54 11.12 5.28
N HIS A 28 6.94 9.85 5.44
CA HIS A 28 7.37 9.01 4.32
C HIS A 28 6.25 8.74 3.32
N VAL A 29 5.09 8.28 3.80
CA VAL A 29 3.93 7.98 2.95
C VAL A 29 3.46 9.26 2.23
N LEU A 30 3.44 10.41 2.91
CA LEU A 30 3.11 11.69 2.30
C LEU A 30 4.10 12.06 1.19
N SER A 31 5.40 11.87 1.41
CA SER A 31 6.42 12.11 0.37
C SER A 31 6.20 11.21 -0.85
N LEU A 32 5.86 9.93 -0.64
CA LEU A 32 5.55 9.01 -1.74
C LEU A 32 4.28 9.41 -2.50
N PHE A 33 3.27 9.90 -1.78
CA PHE A 33 2.04 10.42 -2.36
C PHE A 33 2.30 11.68 -3.20
N CYS A 34 3.07 12.64 -2.69
CA CYS A 34 3.46 13.84 -3.43
C CYS A 34 4.29 13.54 -4.69
N LYS A 35 5.09 12.46 -4.66
CA LYS A 35 5.86 11.98 -5.83
C LYS A 35 5.00 11.20 -6.84
N GLY A 36 3.74 10.95 -6.54
CA GLY A 36 2.82 10.17 -7.39
C GLY A 36 3.06 8.67 -7.36
N VAL A 37 3.97 8.17 -6.50
CA VAL A 37 4.26 6.74 -6.32
C VAL A 37 3.10 6.06 -5.61
N VAL A 38 2.58 6.70 -4.56
CA VAL A 38 1.32 6.28 -3.92
C VAL A 38 0.19 7.11 -4.55
N ARG A 39 -0.76 6.44 -5.19
CA ARG A 39 -1.89 7.05 -5.90
C ARG A 39 -3.09 7.24 -5.00
N ASN A 40 -3.35 6.27 -4.13
CA ASN A 40 -4.49 6.27 -3.21
C ASN A 40 -4.08 5.66 -1.87
N ILE A 41 -4.73 6.14 -0.80
CA ILE A 41 -4.53 5.68 0.57
C ILE A 41 -5.92 5.59 1.21
N TRP A 42 -6.21 4.45 1.83
CA TRP A 42 -7.46 4.18 2.53
C TRP A 42 -7.19 3.42 3.82
N PHE A 43 -8.19 3.35 4.69
CA PHE A 43 -8.21 2.45 5.83
C PHE A 43 -9.33 1.42 5.67
N THR A 44 -9.09 0.19 6.09
CA THR A 44 -10.16 -0.79 6.30
C THR A 44 -10.94 -0.45 7.57
N GLU A 45 -12.06 -1.14 7.80
CA GLU A 45 -12.82 -1.04 9.06
C GLU A 45 -11.98 -1.41 10.29
N LYS A 46 -10.96 -2.27 10.11
CA LYS A 46 -10.02 -2.69 11.15
C LYS A 46 -8.86 -1.72 11.34
N LYS A 47 -8.84 -0.60 10.60
CA LYS A 47 -7.76 0.39 10.55
C LYS A 47 -6.45 -0.12 9.93
N ASP A 48 -6.54 -1.15 9.11
CA ASP A 48 -5.43 -1.56 8.25
C ASP A 48 -5.26 -0.53 7.12
N ALA A 49 -4.04 -0.14 6.80
CA ALA A 49 -3.77 0.78 5.70
C ALA A 49 -3.84 0.03 4.36
N VAL A 50 -4.52 0.64 3.40
CA VAL A 50 -4.63 0.16 2.02
C VAL A 50 -4.04 1.21 1.10
N LEU A 51 -2.99 0.85 0.36
CA LEU A 51 -2.31 1.73 -0.57
C LEU A 51 -2.45 1.21 -2.00
N ILE A 52 -2.66 2.12 -2.95
CA ILE A 52 -2.44 1.82 -4.37
C ILE A 52 -1.13 2.49 -4.78
N LEU A 53 -0.16 1.69 -5.18
CA LEU A 53 1.14 2.14 -5.67
C LEU A 53 1.23 1.99 -7.18
N GLU A 54 1.98 2.89 -7.79
CA GLU A 54 2.35 2.85 -9.20
C GLU A 54 3.85 2.64 -9.34
N CYS A 55 4.25 1.46 -9.83
CA CYS A 55 5.64 1.04 -9.98
C CYS A 55 5.82 0.20 -11.24
N ASP A 56 7.05 0.04 -11.71
CA ASP A 56 7.34 -0.72 -12.93
C ASP A 56 7.30 -2.24 -12.69
N CYS A 57 7.75 -2.69 -11.52
CA CYS A 57 7.70 -4.09 -11.13
C CYS A 57 7.32 -4.30 -9.65
N ILE A 58 7.07 -5.55 -9.26
CA ILE A 58 6.67 -5.91 -7.89
C ILE A 58 7.84 -5.76 -6.90
N GLU A 59 9.07 -5.95 -7.37
CA GLU A 59 10.28 -5.79 -6.57
C GLU A 59 10.45 -4.35 -6.10
N ASP A 60 10.10 -3.36 -6.93
CA ASP A 60 10.12 -1.94 -6.57
C ASP A 60 9.12 -1.65 -5.44
N VAL A 61 7.93 -2.24 -5.49
CA VAL A 61 6.93 -2.10 -4.43
C VAL A 61 7.45 -2.67 -3.13
N GLY A 62 8.03 -3.87 -3.17
CA GLY A 62 8.64 -4.50 -2.00
C GLY A 62 9.78 -3.65 -1.42
N PHE A 63 10.63 -3.07 -2.27
CA PHE A 63 11.70 -2.18 -1.84
C PHE A 63 11.17 -0.90 -1.20
N ILE A 64 10.12 -0.27 -1.78
CA ILE A 64 9.49 0.93 -1.22
C ILE A 64 8.84 0.60 0.13
N MET A 65 8.13 -0.52 0.24
CA MET A 65 7.51 -0.97 1.49
C MET A 65 8.53 -1.30 2.57
N SER A 66 9.65 -1.95 2.23
CA SER A 66 10.72 -2.26 3.20
C SER A 66 11.37 -1.01 3.83
N LYS A 67 11.23 0.16 3.18
CA LYS A 67 11.74 1.44 3.69
C LYS A 67 10.77 2.18 4.60
N LEU A 68 9.51 1.73 4.67
CA LEU A 68 8.55 2.35 5.59
C LEU A 68 8.99 2.07 7.03
N PRO A 69 9.08 3.10 7.88
CA PRO A 69 9.46 2.97 9.28
C PRO A 69 8.72 1.85 10.03
N LEU A 70 7.41 1.69 9.84
CA LEU A 70 6.64 0.64 10.53
C LEU A 70 7.01 -0.77 10.06
N VAL A 71 7.29 -0.92 8.76
CA VAL A 71 7.72 -2.20 8.17
C VAL A 71 9.14 -2.53 8.61
N SER A 72 10.06 -1.55 8.59
CA SER A 72 11.46 -1.77 8.95
C SER A 72 11.65 -2.10 10.44
N HIS A 73 10.69 -1.71 11.28
CA HIS A 73 10.65 -2.05 12.71
C HIS A 73 9.81 -3.30 13.03
N ASP A 74 9.38 -4.04 12.00
CA ASP A 74 8.62 -5.29 12.11
C ASP A 74 7.29 -5.14 12.89
N LEU A 75 6.71 -3.93 12.87
CA LEU A 75 5.43 -3.64 13.53
C LEU A 75 4.22 -3.97 12.66
N ILE A 76 4.40 -3.96 11.35
CA ILE A 76 3.37 -4.31 10.37
C ILE A 76 3.93 -5.25 9.30
N THR A 77 3.08 -6.14 8.83
CA THR A 77 3.28 -6.93 7.61
C THR A 77 2.43 -6.35 6.49
N TYR A 78 2.68 -6.78 5.26
CA TYR A 78 1.93 -6.32 4.11
C TYR A 78 1.77 -7.42 3.06
N ASP A 79 0.64 -7.39 2.35
CA ASP A 79 0.34 -8.23 1.20
C ASP A 79 0.34 -7.35 -0.06
N ILE A 80 1.05 -7.78 -1.12
CA ILE A 80 1.08 -7.08 -2.41
C ILE A 80 0.25 -7.86 -3.42
N THR A 81 -0.64 -7.17 -4.14
CA THR A 81 -1.41 -7.73 -5.26
C THR A 81 -1.25 -6.86 -6.50
N CYS A 82 -0.86 -7.45 -7.62
CA CYS A 82 -0.80 -6.75 -8.91
C CYS A 82 -2.22 -6.48 -9.42
N LEU A 83 -2.51 -5.22 -9.76
CA LEU A 83 -3.77 -4.81 -10.36
C LEU A 83 -3.62 -4.78 -11.88
N LEU A 84 -4.55 -5.45 -12.57
CA LEU A 84 -4.63 -5.42 -14.02
C LEU A 84 -5.78 -4.50 -14.44
N PRO A 85 -5.67 -3.85 -15.62
CA PRO A 85 -6.77 -3.10 -16.19
C PRO A 85 -8.01 -3.99 -16.33
N TYR A 86 -9.17 -3.42 -16.00
CA TYR A 86 -10.44 -4.10 -16.20
C TYR A 86 -10.84 -4.07 -17.68
N THR A 87 -10.76 -5.21 -18.35
CA THR A 87 -11.09 -5.37 -19.79
C THR A 87 -12.55 -5.77 -20.03
N GLY A 88 -13.36 -5.88 -18.96
CA GLY A 88 -14.73 -6.37 -19.07
C GLY A 88 -15.65 -5.45 -19.87
N PHE A 89 -15.39 -4.13 -19.90
CA PHE A 89 -16.18 -3.22 -20.73
C PHE A 89 -16.03 -3.54 -22.21
N GLU A 90 -14.81 -3.70 -22.71
CA GLU A 90 -14.56 -4.08 -24.10
C GLU A 90 -15.18 -5.46 -24.38
N ARG A 91 -14.90 -6.45 -23.52
CA ARG A 91 -15.38 -7.83 -23.71
C ARG A 91 -16.91 -7.93 -23.80
N ILE A 92 -17.63 -7.24 -22.90
CA ILE A 92 -19.09 -7.27 -22.81
C ILE A 92 -19.72 -6.37 -23.89
N MET A 93 -19.16 -5.20 -24.18
CA MET A 93 -19.71 -4.27 -25.17
C MET A 93 -19.48 -4.75 -26.62
N ASP A 94 -18.39 -5.48 -26.88
CA ASP A 94 -18.12 -6.08 -28.20
C ASP A 94 -18.84 -7.42 -28.42
N GLY A 95 -19.59 -7.92 -27.43
CA GLY A 95 -20.40 -9.14 -27.55
C GLY A 95 -19.58 -10.42 -27.72
N THR A 96 -18.34 -10.43 -27.25
CA THR A 96 -17.39 -11.56 -27.34
C THR A 96 -17.45 -12.54 -26.16
N ASP A 97 -18.45 -12.41 -25.29
CA ASP A 97 -18.83 -13.36 -24.23
C ASP A 97 -20.13 -14.10 -24.56
#